data_AF-A0A953JHY2-F1
#
_entry.id   AF-A0A953JHY2-F1
#
_cell.length_a   1.000
_cell.length_b   1.000
_cell.length_c   1.000
_cell.angle_alpha   90.00
_cell.angle_beta   90.00
_cell.angle_gamma   90.00
#
_symmetry.space_group_name_H-M   'P 1'
#
loop_
_entity.id
_entity.type
_entity.pdbx_description
1 polymer ?
#
loop_
_entity_poly.entity_id
_entity_poly.type
_entity_poly.pdbx_seq_one_letter_code
_entity_poly.pdbx_strand_id
1 'polypeptide(L)'
;MDTLRLGFARAEVMLDPGTGFLATPDGTDRFSGIEVFEFTDGRLVLDADDPAAQVMRLYRVALDRLSDDVGLAHWTWAVSGGVGLASVAGGFLDSTEFVTRFGALDDAGFAALLSAHIHAPDLALDIQDMLAAGLSRAAVLAEVVGGWAARRATAADLAAGVWDQHAIAETVAILYHLALGRSPEAGGWAYWTGLWAGGMSAEAVASGVLHSAEFQARHGTPDAAGLVPLLLRETLGHTPSDAEAAPWLEAVRAGLDAPGLLLAMAEATALTAHFVPVMESGLLFA
;
A
#
# COMPACT_ATOMS: atom_id res chain seq x y z
N MET A 1 -1.52 17.76 7.79
CA MET A 1 -1.78 16.36 8.14
C MET A 1 -1.54 16.15 9.62
N ASP A 2 -2.62 16.23 10.40
CA ASP A 2 -2.59 15.87 11.81
C ASP A 2 -2.86 14.37 11.98
N THR A 3 -1.96 13.68 12.67
CA THR A 3 -1.98 12.22 12.82
C THR A 3 -2.08 11.82 14.28
N LEU A 4 -3.03 10.94 14.59
CA LEU A 4 -3.16 10.31 15.90
C LEU A 4 -2.64 8.86 15.84
N ARG A 5 -1.65 8.54 16.67
CA ARG A 5 -1.07 7.19 16.75
C ARG A 5 -1.69 6.38 17.86
N LEU A 6 -2.09 5.17 17.54
CA LEU A 6 -2.73 4.21 18.42
C LEU A 6 -1.86 2.97 18.53
N GLY A 7 -1.58 2.53 19.76
CA GLY A 7 -0.85 1.29 20.04
C GLY A 7 -1.71 0.03 19.92
N PHE A 8 -2.78 0.08 19.12
CA PHE A 8 -3.80 -0.96 19.01
C PHE A 8 -4.14 -1.23 17.55
N ALA A 9 -4.64 -2.43 17.27
CA ALA A 9 -5.19 -2.78 15.97
C ALA A 9 -6.56 -2.10 15.77
N ARG A 10 -6.97 -1.89 14.51
CA ARG A 10 -8.24 -1.22 14.17
C ARG A 10 -9.45 -1.91 14.77
N ALA A 11 -9.43 -3.24 14.86
CA ALA A 11 -10.49 -4.06 15.42
C ALA A 11 -10.67 -3.90 16.95
N GLU A 12 -9.63 -3.44 17.65
CA GLU A 12 -9.64 -3.24 19.10
C GLU A 12 -10.18 -1.85 19.51
N VAL A 13 -10.35 -0.97 18.52
CA VAL A 13 -10.68 0.44 18.73
C VAL A 13 -12.06 0.76 18.17
N MET A 14 -12.89 1.38 18.99
CA MET A 14 -14.09 2.06 18.51
C MET A 14 -13.76 3.52 18.21
N LEU A 15 -13.87 3.89 16.94
CA LEU A 15 -13.57 5.23 16.44
C LEU A 15 -14.80 5.77 15.70
N ASP A 16 -15.26 6.95 16.09
CA ASP A 16 -16.29 7.71 15.40
C ASP A 16 -15.74 9.09 15.00
N PRO A 17 -15.25 9.24 13.76
CA PRO A 17 -14.76 10.51 13.23
C PRO A 17 -15.80 11.63 13.24
N GLY A 18 -17.09 11.30 13.11
CA GLY A 18 -18.17 12.28 13.04
C GLY A 18 -18.47 12.94 14.39
N THR A 19 -18.32 12.20 15.49
CA THR A 19 -18.54 12.74 16.85
C THR A 19 -17.25 13.12 17.59
N GLY A 20 -16.09 12.76 17.02
CA GLY A 20 -14.78 12.94 17.63
C GLY A 20 -14.56 12.02 18.83
N PHE A 21 -15.16 10.82 18.81
CA PHE A 21 -15.12 9.87 19.92
C PHE A 21 -14.18 8.70 19.62
N LEU A 22 -13.35 8.36 20.61
CA LEU A 22 -12.40 7.26 20.57
C LEU A 22 -12.57 6.40 21.83
N ALA A 23 -12.63 5.09 21.67
CA ALA A 23 -12.51 4.12 22.75
C ALA A 23 -11.48 3.06 22.39
N THR A 24 -10.54 2.85 23.29
CA THR A 24 -9.44 1.89 23.21
C THR A 24 -9.53 0.91 24.40
N PRO A 25 -8.75 -0.18 24.41
CA PRO A 25 -8.64 -1.04 25.58
C PRO A 25 -8.25 -0.31 26.88
N ASP A 26 -7.52 0.81 26.76
CA ASP A 26 -7.05 1.60 27.91
C ASP A 26 -8.06 2.65 28.41
N GLY A 27 -9.13 2.91 27.65
CA GLY A 27 -10.15 3.89 28.02
C GLY A 27 -10.71 4.68 26.84
N THR A 28 -11.47 5.73 27.14
CA THR A 28 -12.12 6.60 26.15
C THR A 28 -11.50 7.99 26.10
N ASP A 29 -11.51 8.60 24.92
CA ASP A 29 -10.99 9.95 24.68
C ASP A 29 -11.81 10.70 23.61
N ARG A 30 -11.52 11.98 23.44
CA ARG A 30 -12.05 12.84 22.38
C ARG A 30 -10.93 13.39 21.51
N PHE A 31 -11.19 13.49 20.21
CA PHE A 31 -10.29 14.13 19.26
C PHE A 31 -11.04 15.12 18.36
N SER A 32 -10.27 15.96 17.67
CA SER A 32 -10.77 16.89 16.67
C SER A 32 -9.65 17.22 15.69
N GLY A 33 -9.98 17.47 14.43
CA GLY A 33 -9.01 17.90 13.42
C GLY A 33 -7.99 16.83 13.01
N ILE A 34 -8.20 15.57 13.41
CA ILE A 34 -7.33 14.46 13.00
C ILE A 34 -7.70 14.02 11.59
N GLU A 35 -6.70 13.95 10.73
CA GLU A 35 -6.82 13.60 9.32
C GLU A 35 -6.38 12.16 9.04
N VAL A 36 -5.52 11.60 9.89
CA VAL A 36 -5.07 10.20 9.82
C VAL A 36 -5.00 9.58 11.22
N PHE A 37 -5.50 8.36 11.35
CA PHE A 37 -5.32 7.52 12.54
C PHE A 37 -4.39 6.37 12.17
N GLU A 38 -3.22 6.30 12.81
CA GLU A 38 -2.28 5.19 12.66
C GLU A 38 -2.57 4.14 13.72
N PHE A 39 -2.77 2.90 13.28
CA PHE A 39 -2.96 1.70 14.08
C PHE A 39 -1.75 0.77 13.91
N THR A 40 -1.69 -0.31 14.69
CA THR A 40 -0.63 -1.32 14.53
C THR A 40 -0.80 -2.18 13.27
N ASP A 41 -1.99 -2.21 12.68
CA ASP A 41 -2.37 -3.05 11.54
C ASP A 41 -2.77 -2.24 10.28
N GLY A 42 -2.53 -0.93 10.28
CA GLY A 42 -2.84 -0.05 9.16
C GLY A 42 -3.14 1.38 9.59
N ARG A 43 -3.75 2.15 8.69
CA ARG A 43 -4.11 3.55 8.92
C ARG A 43 -5.52 3.82 8.41
N LEU A 44 -6.29 4.58 9.18
CA LEU A 44 -7.57 5.13 8.74
C LEU A 44 -7.36 6.56 8.26
N VAL A 45 -7.62 6.78 6.98
CA VAL A 45 -7.38 8.05 6.29
C VAL A 45 -8.70 8.81 6.11
N LEU A 46 -8.71 10.08 6.52
CA LEU A 46 -9.82 11.03 6.35
C LEU A 46 -9.44 12.23 5.47
N ASP A 47 -8.15 12.40 5.18
CA ASP A 47 -7.67 13.44 4.28
C ASP A 47 -8.04 13.12 2.83
N ALA A 48 -8.69 14.06 2.14
CA ALA A 48 -9.07 13.91 0.75
C ALA A 48 -7.87 13.93 -0.20
N ASP A 49 -6.77 14.56 0.20
CA ASP A 49 -5.55 14.72 -0.60
C ASP A 49 -4.58 13.55 -0.44
N ASP A 50 -4.79 12.68 0.54
CA ASP A 50 -3.95 11.51 0.77
C ASP A 50 -4.00 10.51 -0.41
N PRO A 51 -2.89 9.84 -0.74
CA PRO A 51 -2.85 8.82 -1.79
C PRO A 51 -3.94 7.74 -1.67
N ALA A 52 -4.27 7.29 -0.45
CA ALA A 52 -5.32 6.29 -0.26
C ALA A 52 -6.70 6.82 -0.68
N ALA A 53 -7.00 8.09 -0.39
CA ALA A 53 -8.24 8.72 -0.82
C ALA A 53 -8.29 8.93 -2.35
N GLN A 54 -7.15 9.23 -2.98
CA GLN A 54 -7.04 9.34 -4.45
C GLN A 54 -7.26 7.98 -5.13
N VAL A 55 -6.67 6.91 -4.60
CA VAL A 55 -6.86 5.55 -5.12
C VAL A 55 -8.29 5.07 -4.92
N MET A 56 -8.90 5.30 -3.74
CA MET A 56 -10.31 5.01 -3.52
C MET A 56 -11.20 5.71 -4.56
N ARG A 57 -10.89 6.97 -4.89
CA ARG A 57 -11.58 7.71 -5.95
C ARG A 57 -11.34 7.11 -7.34
N LEU A 58 -10.16 6.59 -7.65
CA LEU A 58 -9.92 5.86 -8.90
C LEU A 58 -10.86 4.65 -9.03
N TYR A 59 -11.01 3.85 -7.98
CA TYR A 59 -11.96 2.72 -7.97
C TYR A 59 -13.40 3.19 -8.20
N ARG A 60 -13.83 4.26 -7.52
CA ARG A 60 -15.17 4.83 -7.70
C ARG A 60 -15.40 5.37 -9.11
N VAL A 61 -14.48 6.16 -9.65
CA VAL A 61 -14.64 6.82 -10.94
C VAL A 61 -14.47 5.84 -12.10
N ALA A 62 -13.48 4.93 -12.05
CA ALA A 62 -13.18 4.05 -13.17
C ALA A 62 -14.01 2.75 -13.15
N LEU A 63 -14.29 2.19 -11.96
CA LEU A 63 -14.87 0.85 -11.81
C LEU A 63 -16.23 0.83 -11.11
N ASP A 64 -16.78 1.98 -10.71
CA ASP A 64 -18.07 2.08 -10.00
C ASP A 64 -18.17 1.14 -8.79
N ARG A 65 -17.09 1.03 -8.02
CA ARG A 65 -17.05 0.22 -6.80
C ARG A 65 -16.06 0.79 -5.80
N LEU A 66 -16.16 0.31 -4.56
CA LEU A 66 -15.10 0.52 -3.58
C LEU A 66 -13.90 -0.41 -3.89
N SER A 67 -12.72 0.05 -3.48
CA SER A 67 -11.52 -0.77 -3.43
C SER A 67 -11.68 -1.89 -2.41
N ASP A 68 -11.09 -3.04 -2.70
CA ASP A 68 -10.71 -4.00 -1.66
C ASP A 68 -9.41 -3.54 -0.97
N ASP A 69 -9.16 -4.03 0.25
CA ASP A 69 -8.04 -3.59 1.09
C ASP A 69 -6.68 -3.84 0.42
N VAL A 70 -6.53 -4.97 -0.26
CA VAL A 70 -5.28 -5.38 -0.93
C VAL A 70 -4.99 -4.49 -2.14
N GLY A 71 -5.98 -4.30 -3.00
CA GLY A 71 -5.88 -3.42 -4.16
C GLY A 71 -5.63 -1.97 -3.77
N LEU A 72 -6.29 -1.48 -2.72
CA LEU A 72 -6.03 -0.15 -2.18
C LEU A 72 -4.59 -0.03 -1.70
N ALA A 73 -4.13 -0.93 -0.81
CA ALA A 73 -2.78 -0.91 -0.27
C ALA A 73 -1.71 -0.92 -1.38
N HIS A 74 -1.96 -1.67 -2.46
CA HIS A 74 -1.05 -1.78 -3.61
C HIS A 74 -0.85 -0.44 -4.31
N TRP A 75 -1.96 0.17 -4.73
CA TRP A 75 -1.91 1.41 -5.49
C TRP A 75 -1.55 2.60 -4.60
N THR A 76 -1.96 2.60 -3.33
CA THR A 76 -1.52 3.60 -2.36
C THR A 76 -0.01 3.54 -2.19
N TRP A 77 0.57 2.35 -2.04
CA TRP A 77 2.02 2.19 -1.98
C TRP A 77 2.71 2.72 -3.23
N ALA A 78 2.20 2.40 -4.42
CA ALA A 78 2.75 2.89 -5.69
C ALA A 78 2.73 4.44 -5.76
N VAL A 79 1.60 5.07 -5.44
CA VAL A 79 1.46 6.53 -5.46
C VAL A 79 2.35 7.19 -4.41
N SER A 80 2.39 6.66 -3.18
CA SER A 80 3.30 7.12 -2.13
C SER A 80 4.78 6.96 -2.50
N GLY A 81 5.10 5.93 -3.28
CA GLY A 81 6.44 5.70 -3.86
C GLY A 81 6.80 6.62 -5.03
N GLY A 82 5.92 7.53 -5.44
CA GLY A 82 6.15 8.52 -6.48
C GLY A 82 5.64 8.14 -7.87
N VAL A 83 4.94 7.00 -8.02
CA VAL A 83 4.27 6.68 -9.28
C VAL A 83 3.15 7.69 -9.51
N GLY A 84 3.18 8.37 -10.66
CA GLY A 84 2.18 9.39 -10.98
C GLY A 84 0.77 8.80 -11.10
N LEU A 85 -0.24 9.54 -10.62
CA LEU A 85 -1.64 9.12 -10.62
C LEU A 85 -2.16 8.78 -12.03
N ALA A 86 -1.68 9.47 -13.07
CA ALA A 86 -2.03 9.15 -14.46
C ALA A 86 -1.52 7.76 -14.89
N SER A 87 -0.34 7.33 -14.44
CA SER A 87 0.16 5.98 -14.74
C SER A 87 -0.69 4.91 -14.05
N VAL A 88 -1.06 5.13 -12.78
CA VAL A 88 -1.97 4.25 -12.05
C VAL A 88 -3.35 4.21 -12.73
N ALA A 89 -3.89 5.36 -13.13
CA ALA A 89 -5.14 5.44 -13.88
C ALA A 89 -5.10 4.64 -15.18
N GLY A 90 -3.98 4.68 -15.92
CA GLY A 90 -3.75 3.82 -17.08
C GLY A 90 -3.87 2.34 -16.76
N GLY A 91 -3.24 1.89 -15.67
CA GLY A 91 -3.34 0.50 -15.19
C GLY A 91 -4.79 0.06 -14.88
N PHE A 92 -5.63 0.95 -14.35
CA PHE A 92 -7.06 0.67 -14.16
C PHE A 92 -7.80 0.50 -15.49
N LEU A 93 -7.55 1.40 -16.45
CA LEU A 93 -8.21 1.37 -17.76
C LEU A 93 -7.79 0.18 -18.61
N ASP A 94 -6.53 -0.25 -18.50
CA ASP A 94 -5.99 -1.41 -19.20
C ASP A 94 -6.28 -2.74 -18.48
N SER A 95 -6.84 -2.68 -17.27
CA SER A 95 -7.14 -3.87 -16.48
C SER A 95 -8.16 -4.77 -17.17
N THR A 96 -7.98 -6.08 -17.01
CA THR A 96 -8.95 -7.08 -17.46
C THR A 96 -10.35 -6.79 -16.90
N GLU A 97 -10.45 -6.26 -15.67
CA GLU A 97 -11.74 -5.89 -15.07
C GLU A 97 -12.43 -4.78 -15.87
N PHE A 98 -11.75 -3.67 -16.13
CA PHE A 98 -12.33 -2.54 -16.85
C PHE A 98 -12.75 -2.96 -18.26
N VAL A 99 -11.85 -3.63 -19.00
CA VAL A 99 -12.11 -4.09 -20.36
C VAL A 99 -13.27 -5.10 -20.40
N THR A 100 -13.36 -6.01 -19.43
CA THR A 100 -14.45 -7.00 -19.37
C THR A 100 -15.79 -6.35 -19.04
N ARG A 101 -15.82 -5.37 -18.15
CA ARG A 101 -17.06 -4.75 -17.67
C ARG A 101 -17.61 -3.70 -18.62
N PHE A 102 -16.73 -2.89 -19.24
CA PHE A 102 -17.13 -1.70 -19.99
C PHE A 102 -16.76 -1.78 -21.48
N GLY A 103 -15.88 -2.71 -21.87
CA GLY A 103 -15.51 -2.92 -23.26
C GLY A 103 -14.68 -1.78 -23.86
N ALA A 104 -14.60 -1.78 -25.18
CA ALA A 104 -13.95 -0.70 -25.94
C ALA A 104 -14.92 0.47 -26.12
N LEU A 105 -14.64 1.58 -25.46
CA LEU A 105 -15.42 2.81 -25.55
C LEU A 105 -14.77 3.78 -26.54
N ASP A 106 -15.58 4.54 -27.27
CA ASP A 106 -15.13 5.79 -27.89
C ASP A 106 -15.04 6.90 -26.83
N ASP A 107 -14.59 8.09 -27.22
CA ASP A 107 -14.34 9.18 -26.25
C ASP A 107 -15.64 9.71 -25.63
N ALA A 108 -16.73 9.75 -26.40
CA ALA A 108 -18.04 10.13 -25.89
C ALA A 108 -18.56 9.09 -24.87
N GLY A 109 -18.42 7.80 -25.17
CA GLY A 109 -18.79 6.71 -24.27
C GLY A 109 -17.92 6.68 -23.01
N PHE A 110 -16.63 6.94 -23.13
CA PHE A 110 -15.72 7.05 -21.97
C PHE A 110 -16.13 8.20 -21.04
N ALA A 111 -16.42 9.38 -21.61
CA ALA A 111 -16.89 10.53 -20.85
C ALA A 111 -18.23 10.28 -20.15
N ALA A 112 -19.19 9.68 -20.88
CA ALA A 112 -20.48 9.31 -20.33
C ALA A 112 -20.36 8.29 -19.19
N LEU A 113 -19.45 7.31 -19.32
CA LEU A 113 -19.23 6.30 -18.30
C LEU A 113 -18.69 6.92 -17.00
N LEU A 114 -17.55 7.65 -17.07
CA LEU A 114 -16.92 8.19 -15.86
C LEU A 114 -17.85 9.16 -15.13
N SER A 115 -18.52 10.04 -15.87
CA SER A 115 -19.48 11.00 -15.31
C SER A 115 -20.69 10.31 -14.66
N ALA A 116 -21.16 9.19 -15.23
CA ALA A 116 -22.25 8.41 -14.65
C ALA A 116 -21.86 7.74 -13.32
N HIS A 117 -20.67 7.13 -13.23
CA HIS A 117 -20.19 6.48 -12.00
C HIS A 117 -20.19 7.41 -10.78
N ILE A 118 -19.90 8.71 -10.99
CA ILE A 118 -19.91 9.72 -9.92
C ILE A 118 -21.16 10.60 -9.90
N HIS A 119 -22.21 10.22 -10.63
CA HIS A 119 -23.48 10.95 -10.69
C HIS A 119 -23.33 12.44 -11.04
N ALA A 120 -22.38 12.76 -11.94
CA ALA A 120 -22.05 14.11 -12.36
C ALA A 120 -22.18 14.25 -13.89
N PRO A 121 -23.39 14.12 -14.47
CA PRO A 121 -23.57 14.05 -15.93
C PRO A 121 -23.05 15.27 -16.68
N ASP A 122 -23.06 16.45 -16.04
CA ASP A 122 -22.54 17.69 -16.63
C ASP A 122 -21.03 17.63 -16.91
N LEU A 123 -20.28 16.77 -16.20
CA LEU A 123 -18.85 16.58 -16.39
C LEU A 123 -18.50 15.88 -17.72
N ALA A 124 -19.48 15.22 -18.36
CA ALA A 124 -19.24 14.49 -19.61
C ALA A 124 -18.75 15.41 -20.74
N LEU A 125 -19.17 16.69 -20.75
CA LEU A 125 -18.70 17.66 -21.74
C LEU A 125 -17.25 18.09 -21.44
N ASP A 126 -16.95 18.42 -20.18
CA ASP A 126 -15.59 18.78 -19.77
C ASP A 126 -14.58 17.66 -20.09
N ILE A 127 -14.96 16.40 -19.83
CA ILE A 127 -14.13 15.24 -20.16
C ILE A 127 -13.88 15.15 -21.68
N GLN A 128 -14.90 15.37 -22.50
CA GLN A 128 -14.75 15.36 -23.96
C GLN A 128 -13.85 16.49 -24.44
N ASP A 129 -13.97 17.68 -23.86
CA ASP A 129 -13.12 18.83 -24.19
C ASP A 129 -11.65 18.54 -23.85
N MET A 130 -11.37 17.87 -22.73
CA MET A 130 -10.00 17.44 -22.37
C MET A 130 -9.44 16.41 -23.36
N LEU A 131 -10.25 15.44 -23.79
CA LEU A 131 -9.84 14.45 -24.81
C LEU A 131 -9.60 15.14 -26.16
N ALA A 132 -10.46 16.06 -26.57
CA ALA A 132 -10.32 16.84 -27.78
C ALA A 132 -9.08 17.77 -27.75
N ALA A 133 -8.68 18.22 -26.55
CA ALA A 133 -7.44 18.95 -26.32
C ALA A 133 -6.17 18.06 -26.36
N GLY A 134 -6.33 16.74 -26.54
CA GLY A 134 -5.23 15.79 -26.75
C GLY A 134 -4.70 15.13 -25.48
N LEU A 135 -5.39 15.26 -24.34
CA LEU A 135 -5.03 14.49 -23.15
C LEU A 135 -5.31 13.00 -23.38
N SER A 136 -4.46 12.15 -22.83
CA SER A 136 -4.74 10.71 -22.80
C SER A 136 -5.89 10.42 -21.83
N ARG A 137 -6.62 9.31 -22.05
CA ARG A 137 -7.69 8.87 -21.13
C ARG A 137 -7.19 8.67 -19.70
N ALA A 138 -5.95 8.21 -19.55
CA ALA A 138 -5.31 8.05 -18.26
C ALA A 138 -5.07 9.40 -17.56
N ALA A 139 -4.61 10.43 -18.30
CA ALA A 139 -4.47 11.78 -17.77
C ALA A 139 -5.84 12.40 -17.41
N VAL A 140 -6.83 12.24 -18.27
CA VAL A 140 -8.21 12.69 -18.02
C VAL A 140 -8.79 12.05 -16.75
N LEU A 141 -8.64 10.74 -16.58
CA LEU A 141 -9.12 10.06 -15.38
C LEU A 141 -8.43 10.57 -14.11
N ALA A 142 -7.12 10.80 -14.14
CA ALA A 142 -6.39 11.37 -13.00
C ALA A 142 -6.88 12.78 -12.63
N GLU A 143 -7.13 13.63 -13.62
CA GLU A 143 -7.70 14.97 -13.42
C GLU A 143 -9.13 14.91 -12.84
N VAL A 144 -9.99 14.05 -13.36
CA VAL A 144 -11.36 13.85 -12.84
C VAL A 144 -11.31 13.40 -11.37
N VAL A 145 -10.42 12.46 -11.02
CA VAL A 145 -10.21 11.97 -9.65
C VAL A 145 -9.74 13.07 -8.70
N GLY A 146 -8.88 13.98 -9.17
CA GLY A 146 -8.42 15.14 -8.38
C GLY A 146 -9.48 16.24 -8.24
N GLY A 147 -10.42 16.30 -9.19
CA GLY A 147 -11.42 17.35 -9.32
C GLY A 147 -12.51 17.34 -8.26
N TRP A 148 -13.22 18.47 -8.17
CA TRP A 148 -14.27 18.69 -7.17
C TRP A 148 -15.43 17.70 -7.27
N ALA A 149 -15.79 17.27 -8.49
CA ALA A 149 -16.94 16.39 -8.74
C ALA A 149 -16.71 15.01 -8.11
N ALA A 150 -15.53 14.42 -8.34
CA ALA A 150 -15.16 13.15 -7.72
C ALA A 150 -15.04 13.28 -6.20
N ARG A 151 -14.37 14.33 -5.68
CA ARG A 151 -14.28 14.57 -4.23
C ARG A 151 -15.65 14.67 -3.56
N ARG A 152 -16.61 15.36 -4.20
CA ARG A 152 -17.97 15.46 -3.70
C ARG A 152 -18.68 14.11 -3.74
N ALA A 153 -18.57 13.37 -4.84
CA ALA A 153 -19.22 12.08 -5.00
C ALA A 153 -18.73 11.03 -3.99
N THR A 154 -17.46 11.09 -3.60
CA THR A 154 -16.85 10.16 -2.65
C THR A 154 -16.70 10.72 -1.23
N ALA A 155 -17.32 11.87 -0.92
CA ALA A 155 -17.19 12.51 0.38
C ALA A 155 -17.72 11.63 1.52
N ALA A 156 -18.79 10.87 1.26
CA ALA A 156 -19.35 9.93 2.24
C ALA A 156 -18.41 8.74 2.50
N ASP A 157 -17.76 8.22 1.45
CA ASP A 157 -16.78 7.14 1.58
C ASP A 157 -15.57 7.59 2.41
N LEU A 158 -15.07 8.81 2.13
CA LEU A 158 -13.97 9.40 2.88
C LEU A 158 -14.36 9.67 4.34
N ALA A 159 -15.57 10.16 4.60
CA ALA A 159 -16.06 10.40 5.95
C ALA A 159 -16.23 9.11 6.78
N ALA A 160 -16.51 7.98 6.12
CA ALA A 160 -16.49 6.66 6.76
C ALA A 160 -15.06 6.18 7.09
N GLY A 161 -14.05 6.80 6.47
CA GLY A 161 -12.63 6.49 6.61
C GLY A 161 -12.15 5.46 5.60
N VAL A 162 -11.05 5.78 4.94
CA VAL A 162 -10.37 4.88 4.01
C VAL A 162 -9.37 4.05 4.80
N TRP A 163 -9.61 2.74 4.89
CA TRP A 163 -8.72 1.82 5.58
C TRP A 163 -7.57 1.40 4.67
N ASP A 164 -6.36 1.76 5.06
CA ASP A 164 -5.16 1.68 4.23
C ASP A 164 -4.07 0.88 4.94
N GLN A 165 -3.66 -0.23 4.32
CA GLN A 165 -2.68 -1.18 4.86
C GLN A 165 -1.36 -1.16 4.08
N HIS A 166 -1.06 -0.08 3.34
CA HIS A 166 0.15 -0.04 2.51
C HIS A 166 1.46 -0.21 3.31
N ALA A 167 1.51 0.19 4.58
CA ALA A 167 2.70 0.00 5.43
C ALA A 167 3.02 -1.48 5.70
N ILE A 168 1.99 -2.31 5.91
CA ILE A 168 2.15 -3.79 5.95
C ILE A 168 2.69 -4.26 4.60
N ALA A 169 2.15 -3.72 3.52
CA ALA A 169 2.48 -4.08 2.15
C ALA A 169 3.92 -3.75 1.75
N GLU A 170 4.41 -2.59 2.17
CA GLU A 170 5.80 -2.18 2.06
C GLU A 170 6.70 -3.12 2.87
N THR A 171 6.33 -3.40 4.12
CA THR A 171 7.13 -4.28 4.98
C THR A 171 7.26 -5.68 4.37
N VAL A 172 6.16 -6.25 3.86
CA VAL A 172 6.21 -7.55 3.14
C VAL A 172 7.17 -7.49 1.95
N ALA A 173 7.18 -6.40 1.18
CA ALA A 173 8.12 -6.25 0.06
C ALA A 173 9.58 -6.18 0.55
N ILE A 174 9.85 -5.48 1.65
CA ILE A 174 11.19 -5.42 2.26
C ILE A 174 11.63 -6.81 2.75
N LEU A 175 10.74 -7.57 3.41
CA LEU A 175 11.04 -8.93 3.87
C LEU A 175 11.44 -9.84 2.70
N TYR A 176 10.73 -9.75 1.57
CA TYR A 176 11.07 -10.48 0.34
C TYR A 176 12.44 -10.07 -0.21
N HIS A 177 12.71 -8.77 -0.29
CA HIS A 177 14.00 -8.30 -0.80
C HIS A 177 15.16 -8.73 0.09
N LEU A 178 15.03 -8.62 1.40
CA LEU A 178 16.08 -9.01 2.34
C LEU A 178 16.33 -10.52 2.34
N ALA A 179 15.28 -11.34 2.31
CA ALA A 179 15.40 -12.78 2.41
C ALA A 179 15.68 -13.47 1.06
N LEU A 180 15.10 -12.96 -0.03
CA LEU A 180 15.09 -13.60 -1.35
C LEU A 180 15.80 -12.77 -2.44
N GLY A 181 16.23 -11.54 -2.16
CA GLY A 181 16.94 -10.68 -3.10
C GLY A 181 16.09 -10.21 -4.29
N ARG A 182 14.75 -10.23 -4.17
CA ARG A 182 13.80 -9.88 -5.23
C ARG A 182 12.51 -9.32 -4.66
N SER A 183 11.74 -8.62 -5.50
CA SER A 183 10.37 -8.20 -5.15
C SER A 183 9.41 -9.40 -5.12
N PRO A 184 8.36 -9.36 -4.29
CA PRO A 184 7.33 -10.37 -4.30
C PRO A 184 6.52 -10.30 -5.61
N GLU A 185 6.08 -11.47 -6.10
CA GLU A 185 5.07 -11.55 -7.16
C GLU A 185 3.69 -11.16 -6.62
N ALA A 186 2.71 -10.87 -7.51
CA ALA A 186 1.35 -10.45 -7.16
C ALA A 186 0.68 -11.34 -6.13
N GLY A 187 0.67 -12.65 -6.41
CA GLY A 187 0.01 -13.63 -5.56
C GLY A 187 0.67 -13.73 -4.20
N GLY A 188 2.00 -13.75 -4.15
CA GLY A 188 2.76 -13.82 -2.89
C GLY A 188 2.61 -12.55 -2.05
N TRP A 189 2.71 -11.39 -2.69
CA TRP A 189 2.51 -10.09 -2.05
C TRP A 189 1.11 -10.00 -1.45
N ALA A 190 0.06 -10.20 -2.25
CA ALA A 190 -1.34 -10.15 -1.81
C ALA A 190 -1.65 -11.17 -0.71
N TYR A 191 -1.06 -12.36 -0.79
CA TYR A 191 -1.25 -13.41 0.21
C TYR A 191 -0.69 -13.01 1.58
N TRP A 192 0.56 -12.58 1.64
CA TRP A 192 1.20 -12.23 2.92
C TRP A 192 0.64 -10.95 3.52
N THR A 193 0.35 -9.95 2.70
CA THR A 193 -0.27 -8.70 3.17
C THR A 193 -1.65 -8.95 3.73
N GLY A 194 -2.47 -9.73 3.03
CA GLY A 194 -3.80 -10.13 3.50
C GLY A 194 -3.77 -10.96 4.78
N LEU A 195 -2.81 -11.87 4.94
CA LEU A 195 -2.66 -12.65 6.17
C LEU A 195 -2.27 -11.77 7.37
N TRP A 196 -1.28 -10.89 7.21
CA TRP A 196 -0.87 -9.97 8.27
C TRP A 196 -2.02 -9.04 8.64
N ALA A 197 -2.65 -8.42 7.64
CA ALA A 197 -3.85 -7.61 7.80
C ALA A 197 -4.99 -8.33 8.53
N GLY A 198 -5.13 -9.64 8.30
CA GLY A 198 -6.09 -10.52 8.97
C GLY A 198 -5.73 -10.91 10.40
N GLY A 199 -4.68 -10.34 10.99
CA GLY A 199 -4.24 -10.57 12.36
C GLY A 199 -3.11 -11.60 12.52
N MET A 200 -2.51 -12.09 11.43
CA MET A 200 -1.26 -12.84 11.52
C MET A 200 -0.14 -11.90 12.00
N SER A 201 0.74 -12.38 12.88
CA SER A 201 1.85 -11.55 13.36
C SER A 201 2.92 -11.36 12.29
N ALA A 202 3.63 -10.24 12.37
CA ALA A 202 4.78 -9.94 11.52
C ALA A 202 5.83 -11.07 11.56
N GLU A 203 6.06 -11.64 12.75
CA GLU A 203 7.00 -12.73 12.98
C GLU A 203 6.56 -14.01 12.27
N ALA A 204 5.26 -14.29 12.21
CA ALA A 204 4.73 -15.43 11.48
C ALA A 204 4.92 -15.26 9.96
N VAL A 205 4.75 -14.05 9.43
CA VAL A 205 5.04 -13.73 8.01
C VAL A 205 6.54 -13.88 7.73
N ALA A 206 7.40 -13.26 8.53
CA ALA A 206 8.85 -13.37 8.41
C ALA A 206 9.32 -14.84 8.50
N SER A 207 8.76 -15.61 9.44
CA SER A 207 8.98 -17.05 9.55
C SER A 207 8.54 -17.78 8.29
N GLY A 208 7.36 -17.46 7.74
CA GLY A 208 6.87 -18.03 6.48
C GLY A 208 7.81 -17.81 5.31
N VAL A 209 8.38 -16.61 5.17
CA VAL A 209 9.38 -16.28 4.14
C VAL A 209 10.66 -17.10 4.33
N LEU A 210 11.21 -17.17 5.55
CA LEU A 210 12.43 -17.93 5.87
C LEU A 210 12.26 -19.45 5.73
N HIS A 211 11.05 -19.97 5.95
CA HIS A 211 10.72 -21.38 5.77
C HIS A 211 10.19 -21.72 4.37
N SER A 212 10.16 -20.75 3.46
CA SER A 212 9.74 -20.99 2.08
C SER A 212 10.71 -21.96 1.38
N ALA A 213 10.16 -22.78 0.48
CA ALA A 213 10.98 -23.70 -0.31
C ALA A 213 12.06 -22.96 -1.13
N GLU A 214 11.77 -21.73 -1.54
CA GLU A 214 12.71 -20.88 -2.26
C GLU A 214 13.89 -20.45 -1.38
N PHE A 215 13.62 -19.92 -0.19
CA PHE A 215 14.68 -19.54 0.75
C PHE A 215 15.56 -20.74 1.09
N GLN A 216 14.94 -21.87 1.42
CA GLN A 216 15.67 -23.08 1.79
C GLN A 216 16.50 -23.66 0.64
N ALA A 217 16.02 -23.56 -0.61
CA ALA A 217 16.79 -23.98 -1.77
C ALA A 217 18.03 -23.11 -2.00
N ARG A 218 17.95 -21.80 -1.73
CA ARG A 218 19.06 -20.84 -1.95
C ARG A 218 20.05 -20.80 -0.79
N HIS A 219 19.56 -20.91 0.44
CA HIS A 219 20.31 -20.61 1.66
C HIS A 219 20.37 -21.78 2.65
N GLY A 220 19.63 -22.87 2.42
CA GLY A 220 19.47 -23.94 3.39
C GLY A 220 18.63 -23.51 4.60
N THR A 221 18.95 -24.05 5.76
CA THR A 221 18.28 -23.73 7.03
C THR A 221 19.28 -23.12 8.02
N PRO A 222 19.78 -21.89 7.77
CA PRO A 222 20.71 -21.25 8.70
C PRO A 222 20.01 -20.95 10.03
N ASP A 223 20.77 -21.01 11.11
CA ASP A 223 20.33 -20.43 12.38
C ASP A 223 20.39 -18.89 12.32
N ALA A 224 19.91 -18.21 13.36
CA ALA A 224 19.87 -16.75 13.38
C ALA A 224 21.27 -16.12 13.19
N ALA A 225 22.34 -16.74 13.71
CA ALA A 225 23.70 -16.25 13.54
C ALA A 225 24.20 -16.41 12.08
N GLY A 226 23.90 -17.55 11.45
CA GLY A 226 24.20 -17.80 10.03
C GLY A 226 23.38 -16.93 9.08
N LEU A 227 22.21 -16.44 9.52
CA LEU A 227 21.33 -15.57 8.73
C LEU A 227 21.87 -14.14 8.59
N VAL A 228 22.55 -13.61 9.61
CA VAL A 228 23.10 -12.24 9.62
C VAL A 228 23.90 -11.88 8.36
N PRO A 229 24.97 -12.62 7.98
CA PRO A 229 25.76 -12.27 6.80
C PRO A 229 25.00 -12.44 5.48
N LEU A 230 23.95 -13.28 5.45
CA LEU A 230 23.12 -13.46 4.26
C LEU A 230 22.25 -12.23 4.02
N LEU A 231 21.49 -11.81 5.05
CA LEU A 231 20.60 -10.65 4.97
C LEU A 231 21.40 -9.36 4.73
N LEU A 232 22.51 -9.16 5.46
CA LEU A 232 23.33 -7.95 5.31
C LEU A 232 23.93 -7.83 3.91
N ARG A 233 24.30 -8.94 3.27
CA ARG A 233 24.83 -8.89 1.91
C ARG A 233 23.76 -8.40 0.93
N GLU A 234 22.52 -8.83 1.09
CA GLU A 234 21.41 -8.35 0.25
C GLU A 234 21.11 -6.87 0.52
N THR A 235 21.19 -6.42 1.78
CA THR A 235 21.01 -4.99 2.15
C THR A 235 22.14 -4.09 1.61
N LEU A 236 23.40 -4.51 1.78
CA LEU A 236 24.58 -3.69 1.49
C LEU A 236 25.05 -3.79 0.04
N GLY A 237 24.66 -4.84 -0.67
CA GLY A 237 25.16 -5.13 -2.03
C GLY A 237 26.62 -5.57 -2.07
N HIS A 238 27.26 -5.79 -0.92
CA HIS A 238 28.62 -6.32 -0.79
C HIS A 238 28.75 -7.30 0.37
N THR A 239 29.86 -8.03 0.42
CA THR A 239 30.16 -8.90 1.58
C THR A 239 30.29 -8.03 2.84
N PRO A 240 29.52 -8.29 3.90
CA PRO A 240 29.60 -7.51 5.13
C PRO A 240 30.94 -7.74 5.84
N SER A 241 31.49 -6.67 6.40
CA SER A 241 32.63 -6.72 7.32
C SER A 241 32.21 -7.19 8.72
N ASP A 242 33.18 -7.62 9.53
CA ASP A 242 32.91 -8.03 10.92
C ASP A 242 32.29 -6.89 11.74
N ALA A 243 32.65 -5.64 11.45
CA ALA A 243 32.10 -4.47 12.13
C ALA A 243 30.62 -4.23 11.78
N GLU A 244 30.23 -4.49 10.52
CA GLU A 244 28.84 -4.37 10.07
C GLU A 244 27.96 -5.52 10.60
N ALA A 245 28.52 -6.72 10.74
CA ALA A 245 27.83 -7.88 11.30
C ALA A 245 27.75 -7.87 12.83
N ALA A 246 28.71 -7.23 13.51
CA ALA A 246 28.82 -7.22 14.97
C ALA A 246 27.52 -6.85 15.72
N PRO A 247 26.81 -5.73 15.41
CA PRO A 247 25.61 -5.36 16.16
C PRO A 247 24.49 -6.39 16.04
N TRP A 248 24.33 -7.00 14.87
CA TRP A 248 23.30 -8.02 14.64
C TRP A 248 23.64 -9.34 15.32
N LEU A 249 24.92 -9.75 15.28
CA LEU A 249 25.39 -10.93 16.00
C LEU A 249 25.29 -10.75 17.52
N GLU A 250 25.52 -9.54 18.04
CA GLU A 250 25.26 -9.21 19.44
C GLU A 250 23.77 -9.35 19.79
N ALA A 251 22.86 -8.82 18.95
CA ALA A 251 21.43 -8.95 19.15
C ALA A 251 20.97 -10.43 19.14
N VAL A 252 21.50 -11.24 18.23
CA VAL A 252 21.24 -12.69 18.19
C VAL A 252 21.74 -13.38 19.47
N ARG A 253 22.95 -13.04 19.96
CA ARG A 253 23.46 -13.57 21.24
C ARG A 253 22.60 -13.15 22.45
N ALA A 254 21.99 -11.97 22.37
CA ALA A 254 21.06 -11.48 23.39
C ALA A 254 19.66 -12.14 23.30
N GLY A 255 19.42 -13.00 22.31
CA GLY A 255 18.21 -13.82 22.19
C GLY A 255 17.30 -13.47 21.01
N LEU A 256 17.73 -12.60 20.08
CA LEU A 256 16.97 -12.32 18.85
C LEU A 256 16.95 -13.57 17.96
N ASP A 257 15.76 -14.06 17.65
CA ASP A 257 15.57 -15.23 16.78
C ASP A 257 15.58 -14.85 15.29
N ALA A 258 15.50 -15.84 14.40
CA ALA A 258 15.62 -15.61 12.96
C ALA A 258 14.50 -14.74 12.37
N PRO A 259 13.19 -14.96 12.67
CA PRO A 259 12.13 -14.07 12.23
C PRO A 259 12.28 -12.65 12.80
N GLY A 260 12.61 -12.52 14.08
CA GLY A 260 12.85 -11.21 14.71
C GLY A 260 14.04 -10.47 14.11
N LEU A 261 15.10 -11.19 13.73
CA LEU A 261 16.25 -10.61 13.02
C LEU A 261 15.83 -10.04 11.66
N LEU A 262 15.06 -10.79 10.86
CA LEU A 262 14.61 -10.34 9.55
C LEU A 262 13.73 -9.08 9.67
N LEU A 263 12.83 -9.02 10.64
CA LEU A 263 12.00 -7.84 10.92
C LEU A 263 12.81 -6.65 11.38
N ALA A 264 13.71 -6.83 12.35
CA ALA A 264 14.55 -5.74 12.85
C ALA A 264 15.44 -5.17 11.75
N MET A 265 15.94 -6.01 10.83
CA MET A 265 16.68 -5.57 9.66
C MET A 265 15.78 -4.86 8.63
N ALA A 266 14.53 -5.31 8.45
CA ALA A 266 13.56 -4.64 7.59
C ALA A 266 13.29 -3.20 8.07
N GLU A 267 13.08 -3.01 9.37
CA GLU A 267 12.91 -1.70 9.99
C GLU A 267 14.15 -0.81 9.83
N ALA A 268 15.34 -1.36 10.08
CA ALA A 268 16.60 -0.62 9.91
C ALA A 268 16.85 -0.20 8.44
N THR A 269 16.44 -1.04 7.49
CA THR A 269 16.60 -0.81 6.04
C THR A 269 15.56 0.17 5.51
N ALA A 270 14.31 0.09 5.99
CA ALA A 270 13.23 1.03 5.68
C ALA A 270 13.61 2.48 6.03
N LEU A 271 14.49 2.66 7.03
CA LEU A 271 14.99 3.96 7.47
C LEU A 271 16.23 4.47 6.72
N THR A 272 16.89 3.64 5.87
CA THR A 272 18.20 3.99 5.27
C THR A 272 18.34 3.82 3.76
N ALA A 273 17.46 3.06 3.06
CA ALA A 273 17.66 2.74 1.65
C ALA A 273 16.66 3.41 0.69
N HIS A 274 17.21 4.01 -0.37
CA HIS A 274 16.54 4.31 -1.64
C HIS A 274 15.93 3.03 -2.24
N PHE A 275 14.69 2.70 -1.88
CA PHE A 275 13.92 1.63 -2.52
C PHE A 275 13.26 2.05 -3.86
N VAL A 276 13.55 3.27 -4.34
CA VAL A 276 13.00 3.87 -5.57
C VAL A 276 13.38 3.16 -6.88
N PRO A 277 14.60 2.59 -7.09
CA PRO A 277 14.98 2.10 -8.42
C PRO A 277 14.35 0.76 -8.83
N VAL A 278 13.76 0.01 -7.90
CA VAL A 278 12.91 -1.16 -8.23
C VAL A 278 11.46 -0.72 -8.53
N MET A 279 11.09 0.51 -8.15
CA MET A 279 9.75 1.09 -8.32
C MET A 279 9.54 1.81 -9.67
N GLU A 280 10.59 2.14 -10.43
CA GLU A 280 10.48 2.95 -11.67
C GLU A 280 9.86 2.22 -12.87
N SER A 281 9.77 0.88 -12.87
CA SER A 281 9.16 0.13 -13.98
C SER A 281 7.63 0.04 -13.95
N GLY A 282 6.96 0.63 -12.95
CA GLY A 282 5.51 0.85 -12.97
C GLY A 282 4.61 -0.39 -12.98
N LEU A 283 5.18 -1.59 -12.91
CA LEU A 283 4.46 -2.84 -12.92
C LEU A 283 5.20 -3.80 -11.99
N LEU A 284 4.65 -4.01 -10.78
CA LEU A 284 5.00 -5.16 -9.96
C LEU A 284 4.61 -6.48 -10.64
N PHE A 285 3.86 -6.42 -11.75
CA PHE A 285 3.36 -7.55 -12.52
C PHE A 285 3.71 -7.36 -13.99
N ALA A 286 4.79 -8.01 -14.43
CA ALA A 286 4.95 -8.43 -15.81
C ALA A 286 4.29 -9.80 -16.01
#